data_AF-A0A497QN02-F1
#
_entry.id   AF-A0A497QN02-F1
#
_cell.length_a   1.000
_cell.length_b   1.000
_cell.length_c   1.000
_cell.angle_alpha   90.00
_cell.angle_beta   90.00
_cell.angle_gamma   90.00
#
_symmetry.space_group_name_H-M   'P 1'
#
loop_
_entity.id
_entity.type
_entity.pdbx_description
1 polymer ?
#
loop_
_entity_poly.entity_id
_entity_poly.type
_entity_poly.pdbx_seq_one_letter_code
_entity_poly.pdbx_strand_id
1 'polypeptide(L)'
;MTFKITSKPKKSFNNLIRIISQLMTSDVSKIEHLKKQRCSECGGVLINNEHEIVCQNCGLVFDSYSFAESYQINEISDFHQCSSTQFVSIGKTVDSICTLGSHIDFFSKYTFYDYKKKLISARNQKKFSKLKKFYSLPTKIKNHETDYRILKILGQISEYLCLSKPVKSRTAYLYHEIKRKAPAIVNHVSLIGFCIFQASKENKSHSPISIKEICNTFRLLGHRINPKLIIRDYLEYQKYLTTRTKPHQSEDYISRFIDNVVSSRDVMERMIQKGSQWHKEEYRRLLNKKCLHILKTLHYNIRASRNPYILASTVVYCADRLLAREFNSKPILTQKIASLAMQIPEYSIRDHYVKIFKPFFNL
;
A
#
# COMPACT_ATOMS: atom_id res chain seq x y z
N MET A 1 5.09 -18.62 53.53
CA MET A 1 4.00 -17.99 52.76
C MET A 1 4.29 -18.17 51.27
N THR A 2 3.65 -19.18 50.66
CA THR A 2 3.84 -19.58 49.27
C THR A 2 2.67 -19.05 48.43
N PHE A 3 2.93 -18.08 47.55
CA PHE A 3 1.93 -17.62 46.58
C PHE A 3 2.07 -18.35 45.25
N LYS A 4 1.05 -19.18 44.95
CA LYS A 4 0.80 -19.82 43.66
C LYS A 4 0.39 -18.75 42.64
N ILE A 5 1.09 -18.69 41.51
CA ILE A 5 0.63 -17.98 40.30
C ILE A 5 -0.18 -18.98 39.46
N THR A 6 -1.50 -18.85 39.50
CA THR A 6 -2.42 -19.55 38.61
C THR A 6 -2.54 -18.82 37.27
N SER A 7 -2.74 -19.60 36.23
CA SER A 7 -2.58 -19.25 34.83
C SER A 7 -3.91 -18.89 34.14
N LYS A 8 -3.91 -17.74 33.44
CA LYS A 8 -4.76 -17.34 32.29
C LYS A 8 -6.27 -17.12 32.52
N PRO A 9 -6.89 -16.30 31.64
CA PRO A 9 -7.64 -16.95 30.57
C PRO A 9 -7.36 -16.38 29.16
N LYS A 10 -7.01 -17.28 28.25
CA LYS A 10 -7.01 -17.15 26.77
C LYS A 10 -8.42 -16.90 26.16
N LYS A 11 -9.44 -16.56 26.94
CA LYS A 11 -10.85 -16.51 26.50
C LYS A 11 -11.21 -15.24 25.72
N SER A 12 -10.48 -14.13 25.91
CA SER A 12 -10.79 -12.85 25.26
C SER A 12 -10.44 -12.82 23.75
N PHE A 13 -9.36 -13.49 23.34
CA PHE A 13 -8.89 -13.42 21.95
C PHE A 13 -9.69 -14.30 20.99
N ASN A 14 -10.17 -15.46 21.47
CA ASN A 14 -11.03 -16.34 20.66
C ASN A 14 -12.43 -15.75 20.46
N ASN A 15 -12.96 -14.97 21.41
CA ASN A 15 -14.23 -14.26 21.22
C ASN A 15 -14.12 -13.14 20.19
N LEU A 16 -13.00 -12.42 20.12
CA LEU A 16 -12.80 -11.37 19.12
C LEU A 16 -12.69 -11.94 17.69
N ILE A 17 -12.01 -13.08 17.52
CA ILE A 17 -11.91 -13.77 16.23
C ILE A 17 -13.27 -14.33 15.79
N ARG A 18 -14.09 -14.80 16.74
CA ARG A 18 -15.44 -15.31 16.49
C ARG A 18 -16.42 -14.21 16.09
N ILE A 19 -16.31 -13.03 16.70
CA ILE A 19 -17.11 -11.84 16.34
C ILE A 19 -16.72 -11.32 14.95
N ILE A 20 -15.43 -11.32 14.60
CA ILE A 20 -14.96 -10.87 13.28
C ILE A 20 -15.34 -11.89 12.18
N SER A 21 -15.36 -13.19 12.46
CA SER A 21 -15.84 -14.18 11.48
C SER A 21 -17.36 -14.14 11.31
N GLN A 22 -18.12 -13.80 12.36
CA GLN A 22 -19.58 -13.62 12.31
C GLN A 22 -20.00 -12.35 11.55
N LEU A 23 -19.19 -11.29 11.55
CA LEU A 23 -19.50 -10.04 10.84
C LEU A 23 -19.14 -10.06 9.35
N MET A 24 -18.31 -11.02 8.90
CA MET A 24 -17.88 -11.14 7.49
C MET A 24 -18.62 -12.27 6.75
N THR A 25 -19.52 -13.00 7.42
CA THR A 25 -20.30 -14.11 6.84
C THR A 25 -21.82 -13.88 6.89
N SER A 26 -22.28 -12.76 7.47
CA SER A 26 -23.69 -12.50 7.73
C SER A 26 -24.54 -12.23 6.50
N ASP A 27 -23.94 -11.70 5.42
CA ASP A 27 -24.74 -11.19 4.30
C ASP A 27 -24.98 -12.27 3.24
N VAL A 28 -24.00 -13.15 3.01
CA VAL A 28 -24.16 -14.28 2.08
C VAL A 28 -25.00 -15.41 2.69
N SER A 29 -24.89 -15.64 4.01
CA SER A 29 -25.68 -16.67 4.71
C SER A 29 -27.14 -16.27 4.97
N LYS A 30 -27.46 -14.97 5.09
CA LYS A 30 -28.84 -14.47 5.13
C LYS A 30 -29.58 -14.67 3.81
N ILE A 31 -28.90 -14.53 2.66
CA ILE A 31 -29.49 -14.69 1.32
C ILE A 31 -29.95 -16.14 1.09
N GLU A 32 -29.20 -17.14 1.57
CA GLU A 32 -29.61 -18.54 1.47
C GLU A 32 -30.73 -18.91 2.46
N HIS A 33 -30.78 -18.27 3.62
CA HIS A 33 -31.80 -18.53 4.64
C HIS A 33 -33.18 -17.92 4.29
N LEU A 34 -33.21 -16.81 3.54
CA LEU A 34 -34.45 -16.16 3.09
C LEU A 34 -35.14 -16.87 1.92
N LYS A 35 -34.39 -17.62 1.10
CA LYS A 35 -34.96 -18.46 0.01
C LYS A 35 -35.91 -19.57 0.51
N LYS A 36 -35.95 -19.85 1.82
CA LYS A 36 -36.86 -20.82 2.44
C LYS A 36 -38.04 -20.21 3.19
N GLN A 37 -38.19 -18.88 3.21
CA GLN A 37 -39.30 -18.25 3.91
C GLN A 37 -40.54 -18.18 3.00
N ARG A 38 -41.69 -18.57 3.56
CA ARG A 38 -43.01 -18.44 2.94
C ARG A 38 -43.67 -17.17 3.47
N CYS A 39 -44.54 -16.57 2.68
CA CYS A 39 -45.33 -15.40 3.09
C CYS A 39 -46.16 -15.72 4.35
N SER A 40 -46.15 -14.83 5.34
CA SER A 40 -46.93 -14.95 6.57
C SER A 40 -48.44 -14.99 6.33
N GLU A 41 -48.92 -14.30 5.29
CA GLU A 41 -50.35 -14.13 5.04
C GLU A 41 -50.94 -15.26 4.17
N CYS A 42 -50.26 -15.64 3.09
CA CYS A 42 -50.81 -16.60 2.13
C CYS A 42 -49.98 -17.88 1.96
N GLY A 43 -48.86 -18.01 2.68
CA GLY A 43 -47.94 -19.15 2.54
C GLY A 43 -47.22 -19.23 1.19
N GLY A 44 -47.41 -18.23 0.32
CA GLY A 44 -46.82 -18.17 -1.02
C GLY A 44 -45.31 -18.00 -1.01
N VAL A 45 -44.67 -18.35 -2.12
CA VAL A 45 -43.22 -18.22 -2.29
C VAL A 45 -42.85 -16.75 -2.40
N LEU A 46 -41.82 -16.35 -1.65
CA LEU A 46 -41.24 -15.02 -1.74
C LEU A 46 -40.25 -14.98 -2.92
N ILE A 47 -40.46 -14.06 -3.84
CA ILE A 47 -39.59 -13.81 -4.99
C ILE A 47 -38.84 -12.50 -4.76
N ASN A 48 -37.59 -12.45 -5.23
CA ASN A 48 -36.78 -11.24 -5.16
C ASN A 48 -36.97 -10.43 -6.45
N ASN A 49 -37.47 -9.21 -6.33
CA ASN A 49 -37.76 -8.32 -7.44
C ASN A 49 -36.81 -7.12 -7.39
N GLU A 50 -35.51 -7.40 -7.61
CA GLU A 50 -34.32 -6.52 -7.65
C GLU A 50 -34.08 -5.56 -6.45
N HIS A 51 -35.10 -4.88 -5.96
CA HIS A 51 -35.08 -3.90 -4.88
C HIS A 51 -35.93 -4.31 -3.67
N GLU A 52 -36.86 -5.25 -3.86
CA GLU A 52 -37.83 -5.67 -2.84
C GLU A 52 -38.06 -7.18 -2.85
N ILE A 53 -38.31 -7.75 -1.67
CA ILE A 53 -38.81 -9.13 -1.55
C ILE A 53 -40.33 -9.10 -1.54
N VAL A 54 -40.94 -9.69 -2.55
CA VAL A 54 -42.39 -9.64 -2.75
C VAL A 54 -42.95 -11.06 -2.79
N CYS A 55 -44.10 -11.29 -2.17
CA CYS A 55 -44.80 -12.56 -2.33
C CYS A 55 -45.42 -12.65 -3.72
N GLN A 56 -45.13 -13.74 -4.44
CA GLN A 56 -45.64 -13.98 -5.79
C GLN A 56 -47.17 -14.08 -5.85
N ASN A 57 -47.83 -14.52 -4.76
CA ASN A 57 -49.25 -14.82 -4.77
C ASN A 57 -50.13 -13.67 -4.24
N CYS A 58 -49.68 -12.92 -3.23
CA CYS A 58 -50.47 -11.84 -2.62
C CYS A 58 -49.88 -10.44 -2.81
N GLY A 59 -48.67 -10.32 -3.38
CA GLY A 59 -48.02 -9.03 -3.61
C GLY A 59 -47.49 -8.34 -2.36
N LEU A 60 -47.52 -8.99 -1.18
CA LEU A 60 -47.02 -8.42 0.06
C LEU A 60 -45.49 -8.22 0.00
N VAL A 61 -45.04 -7.00 0.24
CA VAL A 61 -43.62 -6.62 0.33
C VAL A 61 -43.12 -6.89 1.74
N PHE A 62 -42.13 -7.77 1.88
CA PHE A 62 -41.61 -8.22 3.16
C PHE A 62 -40.44 -7.36 3.66
N ASP A 63 -39.57 -6.94 2.75
CA ASP A 63 -38.40 -6.13 3.06
C ASP A 63 -37.95 -5.37 1.80
N SER A 64 -37.44 -4.15 1.98
CA SER A 64 -36.86 -3.35 0.91
C SER A 64 -35.36 -3.19 1.16
N TYR A 65 -34.55 -3.61 0.19
CA TYR A 65 -33.11 -3.46 0.31
C TYR A 65 -32.72 -2.04 -0.10
N SER A 66 -32.36 -1.21 0.88
CA SER A 66 -31.54 -0.03 0.58
C SER A 66 -30.11 -0.51 0.31
N PHE A 67 -29.72 -0.60 -0.96
CA PHE A 67 -28.30 -0.73 -1.28
C PHE A 67 -27.57 0.49 -0.73
N ALA A 68 -26.51 0.27 0.06
CA ALA A 68 -25.52 1.32 0.26
C ALA A 68 -24.98 1.67 -1.14
N GLU A 69 -25.08 2.95 -1.51
CA GLU A 69 -24.67 3.50 -2.79
C GLU A 69 -23.38 2.82 -3.28
N SER A 70 -23.41 2.25 -4.49
CA SER A 70 -22.33 1.47 -5.13
C SER A 70 -21.05 2.27 -5.40
N TYR A 71 -20.98 3.52 -4.97
CA TYR A 71 -19.79 4.37 -5.06
C TYR A 71 -18.86 4.17 -3.87
N GLN A 72 -18.48 2.92 -3.58
CA GLN A 72 -17.36 2.66 -2.69
C GLN A 72 -16.04 2.66 -3.47
N ILE A 73 -15.22 3.67 -3.18
CA ILE A 73 -13.85 3.78 -3.70
C ILE A 73 -13.07 2.53 -3.23
N ASN A 74 -12.71 1.66 -4.19
CA ASN A 74 -11.81 0.49 -4.09
C ASN A 74 -12.40 -0.93 -3.98
N GLU A 75 -13.69 -1.21 -4.21
CA GLU A 75 -14.22 -2.59 -4.04
C GLU A 75 -14.41 -3.44 -5.31
N ILE A 76 -14.26 -2.90 -6.52
CA ILE A 76 -14.49 -3.71 -7.73
C ILE A 76 -13.23 -4.52 -8.06
N SER A 77 -13.23 -5.81 -7.69
CA SER A 77 -12.20 -6.80 -8.03
C SER A 77 -12.35 -7.42 -9.43
N ASP A 78 -13.53 -7.29 -10.05
CA ASP A 78 -13.83 -7.94 -11.32
C ASP A 78 -13.61 -7.02 -12.54
N PHE A 79 -12.47 -7.24 -13.20
CA PHE A 79 -12.05 -6.50 -14.39
C PHE A 79 -12.94 -6.75 -15.63
N HIS A 80 -13.76 -7.81 -15.62
CA HIS A 80 -14.52 -8.28 -16.78
C HIS A 80 -15.97 -7.78 -16.87
N GLN A 81 -16.54 -7.21 -15.80
CA GLN A 81 -17.89 -6.61 -15.82
C GLN A 81 -17.89 -5.08 -16.02
N CYS A 82 -16.72 -4.46 -16.22
CA CYS A 82 -16.60 -3.03 -16.51
C CYS A 82 -16.94 -2.70 -17.98
N SER A 83 -18.22 -2.86 -18.36
CA SER A 83 -18.79 -2.17 -19.53
C SER A 83 -19.46 -0.84 -19.14
N SER A 84 -19.68 -0.58 -17.85
CA SER A 84 -20.31 0.63 -17.36
C SER A 84 -19.30 1.73 -17.01
N THR A 85 -19.66 2.92 -17.43
CA THR A 85 -18.95 4.20 -17.43
C THR A 85 -18.82 4.86 -16.04
N GLN A 86 -19.03 4.13 -14.96
CA GLN A 86 -19.00 4.65 -13.59
C GLN A 86 -17.70 4.24 -12.90
N PHE A 87 -16.60 4.88 -13.31
CA PHE A 87 -15.30 4.71 -12.69
C PHE A 87 -14.86 6.02 -12.04
N VAL A 88 -15.01 6.12 -10.71
CA VAL A 88 -14.49 7.25 -9.93
C VAL A 88 -13.07 6.93 -9.51
N SER A 89 -12.09 7.53 -10.19
CA SER A 89 -10.70 7.53 -9.70
C SER A 89 -10.25 8.92 -9.36
N ILE A 90 -10.18 9.18 -8.06
CA ILE A 90 -9.56 10.36 -7.50
C ILE A 90 -8.10 10.42 -7.97
N GLY A 91 -7.71 11.57 -8.51
CA GLY A 91 -6.33 11.84 -8.97
C GLY A 91 -5.96 11.34 -10.37
N LYS A 92 -6.89 10.81 -11.18
CA LYS A 92 -6.68 10.72 -12.65
C LYS A 92 -7.06 12.02 -13.37
N THR A 93 -7.95 12.80 -12.76
CA THR A 93 -8.39 14.12 -13.18
C THR A 93 -7.94 15.16 -12.15
N VAL A 94 -7.91 16.43 -12.54
CA VAL A 94 -7.80 17.52 -11.57
C VAL A 94 -9.22 17.76 -11.10
N ASP A 95 -9.57 17.12 -9.99
CA ASP A 95 -10.94 17.02 -9.43
C ASP A 95 -11.54 18.39 -9.03
N SER A 96 -10.84 19.49 -9.33
CA SER A 96 -11.24 20.84 -9.01
C SER A 96 -12.04 21.55 -10.11
N ILE A 97 -12.08 21.03 -11.35
CA ILE A 97 -12.91 21.61 -12.41
C ILE A 97 -14.12 20.73 -12.66
N CYS A 98 -15.26 21.28 -12.30
CA CYS A 98 -16.59 20.80 -12.64
C CYS A 98 -16.92 19.42 -12.07
N THR A 99 -17.29 19.40 -10.79
CA THR A 99 -18.00 18.29 -10.12
C THR A 99 -19.32 17.88 -10.81
N LEU A 100 -19.74 18.56 -11.88
CA LEU A 100 -20.92 18.24 -12.70
C LEU A 100 -20.64 18.25 -14.23
N GLY A 101 -19.38 18.42 -14.66
CA GLY A 101 -19.03 18.56 -16.08
C GLY A 101 -18.49 17.28 -16.71
N SER A 102 -18.81 17.04 -17.98
CA SER A 102 -18.09 16.04 -18.78
C SER A 102 -16.67 16.52 -19.09
N HIS A 103 -15.73 15.58 -19.21
CA HIS A 103 -14.32 15.85 -19.46
C HIS A 103 -13.85 15.19 -20.76
N ILE A 104 -12.88 15.82 -21.43
CA ILE A 104 -12.28 15.32 -22.67
C ILE A 104 -11.10 14.39 -22.32
N ASP A 105 -11.42 13.15 -21.92
CA ASP A 105 -10.50 12.06 -21.56
C ASP A 105 -9.53 12.39 -20.39
N PHE A 106 -8.81 11.39 -19.88
CA PHE A 106 -7.87 11.55 -18.76
C PHE A 106 -6.68 12.43 -19.11
N PHE A 107 -6.14 13.17 -18.13
CA PHE A 107 -5.06 14.15 -18.35
C PHE A 107 -3.84 13.56 -19.09
N SER A 108 -3.43 12.33 -18.74
CA SER A 108 -2.24 11.68 -19.30
C SER A 108 -2.39 11.19 -20.75
N LYS A 109 -3.61 11.07 -21.29
CA LYS A 109 -3.85 10.51 -22.63
C LYS A 109 -3.92 11.58 -23.71
N TYR A 110 -3.16 11.42 -24.79
CA TYR A 110 -3.23 12.32 -25.95
C TYR A 110 -3.75 11.64 -27.21
N THR A 111 -3.98 10.32 -27.14
CA THR A 111 -4.62 9.51 -28.16
C THR A 111 -6.07 9.29 -27.79
N PHE A 112 -6.97 9.76 -28.64
CA PHE A 112 -8.41 9.65 -28.42
C PHE A 112 -8.98 8.44 -29.15
N TYR A 113 -9.94 7.76 -28.53
CA TYR A 113 -10.62 6.60 -29.10
C TYR A 113 -12.12 6.86 -29.14
N ASP A 114 -12.78 6.25 -30.12
CA ASP A 114 -14.24 6.25 -30.21
C ASP A 114 -14.86 5.31 -29.14
N TYR A 115 -16.19 5.34 -28.96
CA TYR A 115 -16.89 4.46 -28.01
C TYR A 115 -16.61 2.96 -28.26
N LYS A 116 -16.33 2.59 -29.51
CA LYS A 116 -15.89 1.24 -29.94
C LYS A 116 -14.40 0.95 -29.71
N LYS A 117 -13.67 1.81 -28.99
CA LYS A 117 -12.20 1.77 -28.79
C LYS A 117 -11.38 1.83 -30.08
N LYS A 118 -11.97 2.29 -31.19
CA LYS A 118 -11.25 2.51 -32.45
C LYS A 118 -10.55 3.86 -32.43
N LEU A 119 -9.35 3.92 -32.99
CA LEU A 119 -8.60 5.18 -33.09
C LEU A 119 -9.35 6.16 -34.00
N ILE A 120 -9.58 7.38 -33.51
CA ILE A 120 -10.27 8.42 -34.29
C ILE A 120 -9.33 8.93 -35.40
N SER A 121 -9.88 9.38 -36.53
CA SER A 121 -9.13 9.96 -37.66
C SER A 121 -8.17 11.10 -37.26
N ALA A 122 -7.07 11.25 -38.00
CA ALA A 122 -6.01 12.22 -37.67
C ALA A 122 -6.50 13.67 -37.55
N ARG A 123 -7.48 14.09 -38.37
CA ARG A 123 -8.10 15.42 -38.29
C ARG A 123 -8.84 15.61 -36.96
N ASN A 124 -9.58 14.60 -36.53
CA ASN A 124 -10.32 14.63 -35.27
C ASN A 124 -9.38 14.49 -34.07
N GLN A 125 -8.29 13.71 -34.16
CA GLN A 125 -7.24 13.68 -33.13
C GLN A 125 -6.68 15.09 -32.88
N LYS A 126 -6.33 15.84 -33.94
CA LYS A 126 -5.87 17.22 -33.82
C LYS A 126 -6.94 18.13 -33.22
N LYS A 127 -8.21 17.98 -33.62
CA LYS A 127 -9.35 18.75 -33.07
C LYS A 127 -9.50 18.50 -31.56
N PHE A 128 -9.59 17.24 -31.12
CA PHE A 128 -9.73 16.89 -29.71
C PHE A 128 -8.50 17.26 -28.89
N SER A 129 -7.29 17.15 -29.46
CA SER A 129 -6.06 17.61 -28.81
C SER A 129 -6.09 19.13 -28.57
N LYS A 130 -6.53 19.92 -29.56
CA LYS A 130 -6.74 21.38 -29.38
C LYS A 130 -7.81 21.66 -28.33
N LEU A 131 -8.97 21.03 -28.41
CA LEU A 131 -10.06 21.20 -27.44
C LEU A 131 -9.62 20.85 -26.02
N LYS A 132 -8.91 19.74 -25.84
CA LYS A 132 -8.36 19.34 -24.54
C LYS A 132 -7.37 20.36 -24.00
N LYS A 133 -6.51 20.95 -24.85
CA LYS A 133 -5.61 22.03 -24.44
C LYS A 133 -6.38 23.24 -23.92
N PHE A 134 -7.40 23.70 -24.66
CA PHE A 134 -8.27 24.81 -24.24
C PHE A 134 -9.05 24.49 -22.95
N TYR A 135 -9.63 23.30 -22.86
CA TYR A 135 -10.36 22.83 -21.68
C TYR A 135 -9.46 22.76 -20.43
N SER A 136 -8.19 22.38 -20.59
CA SER A 136 -7.21 22.34 -19.49
C SER A 136 -6.67 23.71 -19.07
N LEU A 137 -6.92 24.75 -19.87
CA LEU A 137 -6.32 26.07 -19.67
C LEU A 137 -6.81 26.76 -18.39
N PRO A 138 -8.12 26.78 -18.06
CA PRO A 138 -8.60 27.34 -16.80
C PRO A 138 -8.00 26.66 -15.57
N THR A 139 -7.72 25.34 -15.64
CA THR A 139 -7.07 24.60 -14.54
C THR A 139 -5.66 25.09 -14.27
N LYS A 140 -4.97 25.55 -15.32
CA LYS A 140 -3.60 26.03 -15.25
C LYS A 140 -3.49 27.47 -14.81
N ILE A 141 -4.55 28.27 -14.95
CA ILE A 141 -4.48 29.74 -14.80
C ILE A 141 -5.31 30.25 -13.61
N LYS A 142 -6.41 29.61 -13.24
CA LYS A 142 -7.29 30.06 -12.13
C LYS A 142 -6.83 29.52 -10.77
N ASN A 143 -7.61 29.79 -9.71
CA ASN A 143 -7.46 29.38 -8.29
C ASN A 143 -7.10 27.89 -8.01
N HIS A 144 -6.98 27.05 -9.05
CA HIS A 144 -6.63 25.64 -9.00
C HIS A 144 -5.25 25.31 -9.61
N GLU A 145 -4.48 26.32 -10.02
CA GLU A 145 -3.15 26.13 -10.60
C GLU A 145 -2.23 25.32 -9.68
N THR A 146 -2.25 25.62 -8.38
CA THR A 146 -1.44 24.91 -7.39
C THR A 146 -1.79 23.43 -7.34
N ASP A 147 -3.08 23.08 -7.33
CA ASP A 147 -3.51 21.67 -7.29
C ASP A 147 -3.12 20.94 -8.57
N TYR A 148 -3.29 21.60 -9.72
CA TYR A 148 -2.85 21.07 -11.01
C TYR A 148 -1.33 20.77 -11.02
N ARG A 149 -0.52 21.74 -10.59
CA ARG A 149 0.95 21.59 -10.50
C ARG A 149 1.32 20.44 -9.58
N ILE A 150 0.69 20.33 -8.42
CA ILE A 150 0.99 19.30 -7.41
C ILE A 150 0.58 17.91 -7.87
N LEU A 151 -0.60 17.74 -8.47
CA LEU A 151 -1.03 16.45 -9.02
C LEU A 151 -0.17 16.03 -10.21
N LYS A 152 0.32 16.98 -11.01
CA LYS A 152 1.30 16.71 -12.08
C LYS A 152 2.63 16.21 -11.48
N ILE A 153 3.15 16.89 -10.46
CA ILE A 153 4.36 16.49 -9.73
C ILE A 153 4.17 15.09 -9.13
N LEU A 154 3.02 14.83 -8.48
CA LEU A 154 2.67 13.50 -7.98
C LEU A 154 2.69 12.46 -9.10
N GLY A 155 2.15 12.78 -10.28
CA GLY A 155 2.19 11.91 -11.45
C GLY A 155 3.61 11.51 -11.83
N GLN A 156 4.49 12.50 -12.00
CA GLN A 156 5.90 12.29 -12.37
C GLN A 156 6.67 11.48 -11.31
N ILE A 157 6.45 11.79 -10.03
CA ILE A 157 7.08 11.07 -8.92
C ILE A 157 6.56 9.64 -8.82
N SER A 158 5.27 9.44 -9.05
CA SER A 158 4.67 8.10 -9.01
C SER A 158 5.26 7.20 -10.08
N GLU A 159 5.56 7.75 -11.27
CA GLU A 159 6.21 7.03 -12.36
C GLU A 159 7.67 6.70 -11.99
N TYR A 160 8.42 7.66 -11.44
CA TYR A 160 9.82 7.45 -11.07
C TYR A 160 10.01 6.47 -9.89
N LEU A 161 9.14 6.55 -8.88
CA LEU A 161 9.15 5.64 -7.72
C LEU A 161 8.41 4.32 -8.00
N CYS A 162 7.85 4.13 -9.20
CA CYS A 162 7.02 2.98 -9.56
C CYS A 162 5.89 2.70 -8.53
N LEU A 163 5.20 3.76 -8.08
CA LEU A 163 4.13 3.65 -7.10
C LEU A 163 2.94 2.87 -7.66
N SER A 164 2.36 1.99 -6.85
CA SER A 164 1.12 1.29 -7.20
C SER A 164 -0.05 2.29 -7.32
N LYS A 165 -1.03 1.96 -8.19
CA LYS A 165 -2.23 2.80 -8.38
C LYS A 165 -2.95 3.14 -7.06
N PRO A 166 -3.12 2.19 -6.11
CA PRO A 166 -3.72 2.49 -4.80
C PRO A 166 -2.92 3.48 -3.96
N VAL A 167 -1.58 3.41 -3.99
CA VAL A 167 -0.73 4.38 -3.27
C VAL A 167 -0.89 5.77 -3.86
N LYS A 168 -0.94 5.89 -5.20
CA LYS A 168 -1.13 7.17 -5.89
C LYS A 168 -2.49 7.80 -5.59
N SER A 169 -3.58 7.03 -5.71
CA SER A 169 -4.94 7.55 -5.42
C SER A 169 -5.07 7.94 -3.95
N ARG A 170 -4.53 7.12 -3.04
CA ARG A 170 -4.51 7.42 -1.61
C ARG A 170 -3.72 8.68 -1.29
N THR A 171 -2.58 8.88 -1.95
CA THR A 171 -1.77 10.10 -1.80
C THR A 171 -2.56 11.35 -2.20
N ALA A 172 -3.24 11.31 -3.34
CA ALA A 172 -4.07 12.43 -3.82
C ALA A 172 -5.22 12.71 -2.83
N TYR A 173 -5.88 11.67 -2.32
CA TYR A 173 -6.91 11.78 -1.30
C TYR A 173 -6.39 12.48 -0.03
N LEU A 174 -5.25 12.04 0.51
CA LEU A 174 -4.65 12.62 1.72
C LEU A 174 -4.31 14.10 1.52
N TYR A 175 -3.78 14.47 0.35
CA TYR A 175 -3.50 15.86 0.01
C TYR A 175 -4.77 16.73 0.03
N HIS A 176 -5.84 16.27 -0.62
CA HIS A 176 -7.11 17.00 -0.64
C HIS A 176 -7.78 17.05 0.73
N GLU A 177 -7.68 15.98 1.52
CA GLU A 177 -8.21 15.94 2.88
C GLU A 177 -7.54 16.98 3.79
N ILE A 178 -6.20 17.08 3.72
CA ILE A 178 -5.43 18.07 4.48
C ILE A 178 -5.77 19.47 3.99
N LYS A 179 -5.84 19.70 2.68
CA LYS A 179 -6.19 21.01 2.11
C LYS A 179 -7.57 21.51 2.57
N ARG A 180 -8.54 20.62 2.75
CA ARG A 180 -9.89 20.98 3.22
C ARG A 180 -9.92 21.32 4.71
N LYS A 181 -9.09 20.65 5.53
CA LYS A 181 -9.12 20.77 7.00
C LYS A 181 -8.11 21.78 7.55
N ALA A 182 -6.99 21.99 6.87
CA ALA A 182 -5.92 22.87 7.33
C ALA A 182 -6.22 24.33 6.94
N PRO A 183 -5.96 25.30 7.84
CA PRO A 183 -6.23 26.72 7.58
C PRO A 183 -5.29 27.31 6.52
N ALA A 184 -4.03 26.88 6.50
CA ALA A 184 -3.04 27.29 5.52
C ALA A 184 -2.01 26.16 5.30
N ILE A 185 -1.45 26.09 4.09
CA ILE A 185 -0.38 25.14 3.74
C ILE A 185 0.89 25.94 3.49
N VAL A 186 1.96 25.62 4.21
CA VAL A 186 3.25 26.32 4.07
C VAL A 186 3.90 26.03 2.72
N ASN A 187 3.97 24.75 2.34
CA ASN A 187 4.56 24.34 1.07
C ASN A 187 3.86 23.07 0.55
N HIS A 188 3.16 23.21 -0.57
CA HIS A 188 2.41 22.12 -1.17
C HIS A 188 3.31 20.97 -1.70
N VAL A 189 4.56 21.28 -2.10
CA VAL A 189 5.49 20.28 -2.65
C VAL A 189 6.08 19.40 -1.54
N SER A 190 6.39 19.97 -0.37
CA SER A 190 6.78 19.15 0.78
C SER A 190 5.60 18.37 1.36
N LEU A 191 4.40 18.97 1.34
CA LEU A 191 3.17 18.32 1.76
C LEU A 191 2.87 17.07 0.94
N ILE A 192 3.00 17.13 -0.39
CA ILE A 192 2.77 15.94 -1.23
C ILE A 192 3.83 14.85 -0.96
N GLY A 193 5.06 15.23 -0.63
CA GLY A 193 6.08 14.28 -0.15
C GLY A 193 5.69 13.57 1.15
N PHE A 194 5.09 14.29 2.09
CA PHE A 194 4.48 13.70 3.30
C PHE A 194 3.32 12.77 2.95
N CYS A 195 2.41 13.17 2.06
CA CYS A 195 1.27 12.34 1.66
C CYS A 195 1.73 11.02 1.01
N ILE A 196 2.75 11.06 0.14
CA ILE A 196 3.34 9.85 -0.46
C ILE A 196 3.88 8.93 0.63
N PHE A 197 4.65 9.50 1.56
CA PHE A 197 5.21 8.74 2.67
C PHE A 197 4.09 8.07 3.46
N GLN A 198 3.08 8.81 3.91
CA GLN A 198 1.95 8.29 4.68
C GLN A 198 1.14 7.23 3.92
N ALA A 199 0.84 7.46 2.63
CA ALA A 199 0.13 6.49 1.80
C ALA A 199 0.94 5.20 1.59
N SER A 200 2.27 5.30 1.49
CA SER A 200 3.16 4.14 1.45
C SER A 200 3.17 3.40 2.78
N LYS A 201 3.10 4.10 3.92
CA LYS A 201 3.00 3.44 5.25
C LYS A 201 1.72 2.65 5.43
N GLU A 202 0.60 3.15 4.91
CA GLU A 202 -0.70 2.48 5.01
C GLU A 202 -0.75 1.20 4.14
N ASN A 203 -0.08 1.22 2.97
CA ASN A 203 -0.04 0.10 2.04
C ASN A 203 1.08 -0.90 2.38
N LYS A 204 0.81 -1.81 3.32
CA LYS A 204 1.74 -2.86 3.81
C LYS A 204 2.25 -3.83 2.74
N SER A 205 1.55 -3.95 1.60
CA SER A 205 1.86 -4.93 0.56
C SER A 205 3.12 -4.58 -0.24
N HIS A 206 3.55 -3.32 -0.24
CA HIS A 206 4.80 -2.87 -0.87
C HIS A 206 5.70 -2.30 0.23
N SER A 207 6.99 -2.65 0.19
CA SER A 207 7.94 -2.18 1.20
C SER A 207 7.88 -0.66 1.32
N PRO A 208 7.86 -0.12 2.55
CA PRO A 208 7.70 1.31 2.76
C PRO A 208 8.84 2.09 2.12
N ILE A 209 8.47 3.12 1.37
CA ILE A 209 9.42 3.99 0.70
C ILE A 209 10.08 4.88 1.75
N SER A 210 11.41 4.97 1.71
CA SER A 210 12.13 5.77 2.68
C SER A 210 11.96 7.26 2.38
N ILE A 211 11.98 8.09 3.43
CA ILE A 211 11.97 9.57 3.26
C ILE A 211 13.16 10.01 2.40
N LYS A 212 14.31 9.33 2.51
CA LYS A 212 15.50 9.61 1.71
C LYS A 212 15.27 9.35 0.22
N GLU A 213 14.63 8.24 -0.14
CA GLU A 213 14.24 7.96 -1.52
C GLU A 213 13.33 9.03 -2.07
N ILE A 214 12.28 9.38 -1.33
CA ILE A 214 11.35 10.44 -1.72
C ILE A 214 12.13 11.74 -1.96
N CYS A 215 12.97 12.17 -1.03
CA CYS A 215 13.75 13.40 -1.21
C CYS A 215 14.71 13.34 -2.41
N ASN A 216 15.31 12.18 -2.67
CA ASN A 216 16.19 11.99 -3.82
C ASN A 216 15.42 12.11 -5.13
N THR A 217 14.22 11.54 -5.24
CA THR A 217 13.39 11.64 -6.45
C THR A 217 12.89 13.05 -6.69
N PHE A 218 12.50 13.77 -5.64
CA PHE A 218 12.18 15.20 -5.75
C PHE A 218 13.38 16.02 -6.24
N ARG A 219 14.59 15.75 -5.71
CA ARG A 219 15.82 16.44 -6.16
C ARG A 219 16.13 16.16 -7.63
N LEU A 220 15.95 14.93 -8.10
CA LEU A 220 16.15 14.56 -9.50
C LEU A 220 15.17 15.27 -10.44
N LEU A 221 13.95 15.54 -9.99
CA LEU A 221 12.94 16.31 -10.73
C LEU A 221 13.12 17.84 -10.59
N GLY A 222 14.21 18.30 -9.94
CA GLY A 222 14.52 19.72 -9.79
C GLY A 222 13.87 20.40 -8.58
N HIS A 223 13.21 19.66 -7.69
CA HIS A 223 12.60 20.20 -6.48
C HIS A 223 13.55 20.15 -5.27
N ARG A 224 13.67 21.29 -4.57
CA ARG A 224 14.55 21.43 -3.38
C ARG A 224 13.88 20.93 -2.11
N ILE A 225 13.76 19.62 -1.95
CA ILE A 225 13.16 18.99 -0.76
C ILE A 225 14.21 18.33 0.12
N ASN A 226 14.16 18.69 1.40
CA ASN A 226 14.98 18.11 2.45
C ASN A 226 14.13 17.18 3.35
N PRO A 227 14.71 16.10 3.89
CA PRO A 227 14.00 15.20 4.81
C PRO A 227 13.36 15.93 6.00
N LYS A 228 14.01 16.99 6.50
CA LYS A 228 13.51 17.84 7.59
C LYS A 228 12.16 18.49 7.27
N LEU A 229 11.93 18.87 6.01
CA LEU A 229 10.66 19.50 5.59
C LEU A 229 9.52 18.48 5.60
N ILE A 230 9.78 17.26 5.11
CA ILE A 230 8.78 16.18 5.14
C ILE A 230 8.44 15.79 6.59
N ILE A 231 9.44 15.74 7.48
CA ILE A 231 9.23 15.43 8.90
C ILE A 231 8.46 16.54 9.60
N ARG A 232 8.77 17.81 9.32
CA ARG A 232 8.01 18.96 9.84
C ARG A 232 6.54 18.84 9.41
N ASP A 233 6.30 18.64 8.12
CA ASP A 233 4.94 18.52 7.58
C ASP A 233 4.21 17.29 8.14
N TYR A 234 4.93 16.20 8.38
CA TYR A 234 4.39 15.03 9.08
C TYR A 234 3.86 15.42 10.46
N LEU A 235 4.64 16.09 11.29
CA LEU A 235 4.22 16.50 12.64
C LEU A 235 3.08 17.53 12.61
N GLU A 236 3.13 18.48 11.68
CA GLU A 236 2.17 19.57 11.57
C GLU A 236 0.80 19.09 11.07
N TYR A 237 0.77 18.29 9.99
CA TYR A 237 -0.47 17.92 9.30
C TYR A 237 -1.06 16.58 9.73
N GLN A 238 -0.31 15.74 10.47
CA GLN A 238 -0.82 14.46 10.96
C GLN A 238 -2.07 14.61 11.84
N LYS A 239 -2.22 15.73 12.55
CA LYS A 239 -3.40 16.01 13.39
C LYS A 239 -4.71 16.14 12.59
N TYR A 240 -4.65 16.45 11.30
CA TYR A 240 -5.83 16.58 10.44
C TYR A 240 -6.28 15.25 9.84
N LEU A 241 -5.42 14.22 9.90
CA LEU A 241 -5.71 12.89 9.41
C LEU A 241 -6.35 12.05 10.52
N THR A 242 -7.44 11.35 10.20
CA THR A 242 -8.11 10.42 11.12
C THR A 242 -7.35 9.12 11.30
N THR A 243 -6.46 8.77 10.36
CA THR A 243 -5.67 7.52 10.43
C THR A 243 -4.40 7.68 11.23
N ARG A 244 -4.34 7.01 12.39
CA ARG A 244 -3.08 6.77 13.12
C ARG A 244 -2.33 5.63 12.45
N THR A 245 -1.22 5.92 11.77
CA THR A 245 -0.36 4.88 11.22
C THR A 245 0.44 4.21 12.32
N LYS A 246 0.50 2.87 12.28
CA LYS A 246 1.42 2.10 13.13
C LYS A 246 2.86 2.39 12.68
N PRO A 247 3.83 2.41 13.60
CA PRO A 247 5.23 2.42 13.23
C PRO A 247 5.57 1.15 12.44
N HIS A 248 6.53 1.26 11.53
CA HIS A 248 6.98 0.10 10.76
C HIS A 248 7.63 -0.94 11.64
N GLN A 249 7.36 -2.20 11.29
CA GLN A 249 7.98 -3.33 11.94
C GLN A 249 9.21 -3.78 11.15
N SER A 250 10.04 -4.64 11.75
CA SER A 250 11.28 -5.09 11.10
C SER A 250 10.96 -5.97 9.89
N GLU A 251 9.85 -6.70 9.97
CA GLU A 251 9.28 -7.60 8.98
C GLU A 251 8.99 -6.87 7.65
N ASP A 252 8.52 -5.61 7.72
CA ASP A 252 8.14 -4.81 6.55
C ASP A 252 9.33 -4.53 5.61
N TYR A 253 10.57 -4.60 6.12
CA TYR A 253 11.79 -4.29 5.37
C TYR A 253 12.49 -5.53 4.80
N ILE A 254 12.13 -6.74 5.25
CA ILE A 254 12.86 -7.98 4.91
C ILE A 254 12.79 -8.28 3.42
N SER A 255 11.61 -8.20 2.81
CA SER A 255 11.42 -8.48 1.37
C SER A 255 12.35 -7.63 0.52
N ARG A 256 12.34 -6.31 0.79
CA ARG A 256 13.17 -5.35 0.06
C ARG A 256 14.67 -5.57 0.25
N PHE A 257 15.12 -5.87 1.47
CA PHE A 257 16.53 -6.16 1.70
C PHE A 257 16.98 -7.42 0.98
N ILE A 258 16.15 -8.46 0.97
CA ILE A 258 16.45 -9.69 0.23
C ILE A 258 16.50 -9.41 -1.27
N ASP A 259 15.53 -8.67 -1.81
CA ASP A 259 15.52 -8.33 -3.24
C ASP A 259 16.75 -7.50 -3.63
N ASN A 260 17.18 -6.55 -2.79
CA ASN A 260 18.42 -5.79 -2.99
C ASN A 260 19.67 -6.67 -2.94
N VAL A 261 19.74 -7.59 -1.97
CA VAL A 261 20.85 -8.54 -1.81
C VAL A 261 20.95 -9.47 -3.02
N VAL A 262 19.83 -10.04 -3.43
CA VAL A 262 19.74 -10.99 -4.54
C VAL A 262 19.99 -10.32 -5.90
N SER A 263 19.72 -9.01 -6.00
CA SER A 263 19.99 -8.22 -7.21
C SER A 263 21.41 -7.67 -7.26
N SER A 264 22.17 -7.73 -6.16
CA SER A 264 23.54 -7.19 -6.10
C SER A 264 24.52 -8.05 -6.88
N ARG A 265 25.35 -7.41 -7.73
CA ARG A 265 26.40 -8.07 -8.51
C ARG A 265 27.43 -8.75 -7.62
N ASP A 266 27.86 -8.06 -6.56
CA ASP A 266 28.86 -8.57 -5.61
C ASP A 266 28.42 -9.89 -4.93
N VAL A 267 27.10 -10.02 -4.67
CA VAL A 267 26.52 -11.22 -4.07
C VAL A 267 26.55 -12.37 -5.09
N MET A 268 26.14 -12.10 -6.33
CA MET A 268 26.13 -13.09 -7.41
C MET A 268 27.55 -13.58 -7.74
N GLU A 269 28.52 -12.68 -7.87
CA GLU A 269 29.93 -13.04 -8.09
C GLU A 269 30.46 -13.92 -6.97
N ARG A 270 30.12 -13.59 -5.72
CA ARG A 270 30.55 -14.37 -4.57
C ARG A 270 29.89 -15.74 -4.48
N MET A 271 28.62 -15.85 -4.88
CA MET A 271 27.94 -17.15 -4.99
C MET A 271 28.67 -18.07 -5.98
N ILE A 272 29.12 -17.53 -7.12
CA ILE A 272 29.90 -18.27 -8.12
C ILE A 272 31.28 -18.64 -7.56
N GLN A 273 32.02 -17.69 -7.00
CA GLN A 273 33.36 -17.91 -6.44
C GLN A 273 33.40 -18.92 -5.29
N LYS A 274 32.31 -19.05 -4.54
CA LYS A 274 32.20 -19.99 -3.42
C LYS A 274 31.58 -21.34 -3.81
N GLY A 275 31.21 -21.53 -5.09
CA GLY A 275 30.56 -22.75 -5.55
C GLY A 275 29.24 -22.98 -4.83
N SER A 276 28.43 -21.92 -4.65
CA SER A 276 27.13 -22.03 -3.99
C SER A 276 26.23 -23.02 -4.74
N GLN A 277 25.62 -23.94 -3.99
CA GLN A 277 24.67 -24.92 -4.53
C GLN A 277 23.32 -24.28 -4.89
N TRP A 278 23.04 -23.07 -4.39
CA TRP A 278 21.75 -22.42 -4.56
C TRP A 278 21.68 -21.59 -5.82
N HIS A 279 20.58 -21.77 -6.56
CA HIS A 279 20.17 -20.82 -7.57
C HIS A 279 19.63 -19.53 -6.93
N LYS A 280 19.65 -18.42 -7.68
CA LYS A 280 19.21 -17.07 -7.24
C LYS A 280 17.85 -17.07 -6.51
N GLU A 281 16.84 -17.66 -7.13
CA GLU A 281 15.47 -17.71 -6.57
C GLU A 281 15.36 -18.64 -5.36
N GLU A 282 16.14 -19.70 -5.32
CA GLU A 282 16.17 -20.60 -4.16
C GLU A 282 16.79 -19.91 -2.95
N TYR A 283 17.91 -19.22 -3.16
CA TYR A 283 18.57 -18.43 -2.12
C TYR A 283 17.64 -17.34 -1.56
N ARG A 284 16.90 -16.63 -2.43
CA ARG A 284 15.85 -15.68 -2.04
C ARG A 284 14.80 -16.31 -1.14
N ARG A 285 14.27 -17.48 -1.53
CA ARG A 285 13.24 -18.20 -0.75
C ARG A 285 13.77 -18.67 0.60
N LEU A 286 14.98 -19.24 0.64
CA LEU A 286 15.64 -19.73 1.85
C LEU A 286 15.92 -18.58 2.83
N LEU A 287 16.50 -17.48 2.34
CA LEU A 287 16.73 -16.28 3.14
C LEU A 287 15.44 -15.75 3.76
N ASN A 288 14.37 -15.63 2.96
CA ASN A 288 13.10 -15.10 3.44
C ASN A 288 12.51 -15.98 4.55
N LYS A 289 12.46 -17.30 4.32
CA LYS A 289 12.00 -18.27 5.32
C LYS A 289 12.81 -18.17 6.62
N LYS A 290 14.14 -18.04 6.50
CA LYS A 290 15.05 -17.95 7.65
C LYS A 290 14.91 -16.64 8.40
N CYS A 291 14.80 -15.51 7.71
CA CYS A 291 14.58 -14.20 8.31
C CYS A 291 13.29 -14.17 9.14
N LEU A 292 12.18 -14.66 8.55
CA LEU A 292 10.90 -14.75 9.25
C LEU A 292 10.94 -15.69 10.44
N HIS A 293 11.72 -16.78 10.37
CA HIS A 293 11.93 -17.68 11.50
C HIS A 293 12.69 -16.99 12.63
N ILE A 294 13.80 -16.30 12.34
CA ILE A 294 14.57 -15.54 13.34
C ILE A 294 13.69 -14.48 14.00
N LEU A 295 12.91 -13.74 13.19
CA LEU A 295 11.91 -12.78 13.67
C LEU A 295 10.68 -13.46 14.28
N LYS A 296 10.55 -14.76 14.40
CA LYS A 296 9.51 -15.36 15.26
C LYS A 296 10.09 -15.77 16.60
N THR A 297 11.36 -16.16 16.61
CA THR A 297 12.07 -16.62 17.80
C THR A 297 12.50 -15.49 18.74
N LEU A 298 12.81 -14.30 18.21
CA LEU A 298 13.23 -13.16 19.06
C LEU A 298 12.08 -12.62 19.93
N HIS A 299 12.33 -12.41 21.22
CA HIS A 299 11.34 -11.82 22.14
C HIS A 299 11.07 -10.33 21.82
N TYR A 300 9.84 -9.87 22.08
CA TYR A 300 9.41 -8.49 21.78
C TYR A 300 10.31 -7.42 22.41
N ASN A 301 10.74 -7.61 23.66
CA ASN A 301 11.57 -6.63 24.40
C ASN A 301 12.91 -6.32 23.71
N ILE A 302 13.54 -7.33 23.10
CA ILE A 302 14.81 -7.16 22.39
C ILE A 302 14.60 -6.32 21.11
N ARG A 303 13.41 -6.42 20.52
CA ARG A 303 13.05 -5.80 19.24
C ARG A 303 12.57 -4.37 19.43
N ALA A 304 11.82 -4.09 20.49
CA ALA A 304 11.23 -2.78 20.76
C ALA A 304 12.26 -1.66 21.04
N SER A 305 13.42 -2.00 21.60
CA SER A 305 14.45 -1.01 21.95
C SER A 305 15.37 -0.59 20.80
N ARG A 306 15.18 -1.16 19.59
CA ARG A 306 16.11 -1.02 18.47
C ARG A 306 15.41 -0.45 17.24
N ASN A 307 16.20 0.16 16.37
CA ASN A 307 15.71 0.66 15.10
C ASN A 307 15.27 -0.53 14.22
N PRO A 308 13.98 -0.65 13.84
CA PRO A 308 13.47 -1.77 13.05
C PRO A 308 14.19 -1.97 11.71
N TYR A 309 14.67 -0.88 11.10
CA TYR A 309 15.38 -0.92 9.83
C TYR A 309 16.74 -1.60 9.95
N ILE A 310 17.54 -1.22 10.96
CA ILE A 310 18.87 -1.81 11.21
C ILE A 310 18.72 -3.25 11.76
N LEU A 311 17.68 -3.49 12.55
CA LEU A 311 17.39 -4.84 13.04
C LEU A 311 17.10 -5.78 11.87
N ALA A 312 16.22 -5.38 10.94
CA ALA A 312 15.89 -6.16 9.76
C ALA A 312 17.11 -6.46 8.87
N SER A 313 17.98 -5.48 8.62
CA SER A 313 19.20 -5.73 7.85
C SER A 313 20.16 -6.71 8.53
N THR A 314 20.24 -6.61 9.86
CA THR A 314 21.08 -7.52 10.66
C THR A 314 20.49 -8.92 10.68
N VAL A 315 19.17 -9.07 10.68
CA VAL A 315 18.49 -10.36 10.53
C VAL A 315 18.84 -11.01 9.20
N VAL A 316 18.84 -10.26 8.09
CA VAL A 316 19.23 -10.79 6.76
C VAL A 316 20.68 -11.30 6.78
N TYR A 317 21.60 -10.51 7.35
CA TYR A 317 22.99 -10.93 7.52
C TYR A 317 23.14 -12.18 8.42
N CYS A 318 22.38 -12.24 9.52
CA CYS A 318 22.38 -13.39 10.42
C CYS A 318 21.79 -14.64 9.75
N ALA A 319 20.74 -14.49 8.94
CA ALA A 319 20.08 -15.56 8.23
C ALA A 319 21.04 -16.27 7.26
N ASP A 320 21.81 -15.53 6.48
CA ASP A 320 22.84 -16.09 5.60
C ASP A 320 23.87 -16.92 6.37
N ARG A 321 24.36 -16.41 7.51
CA ARG A 321 25.32 -17.16 8.35
C ARG A 321 24.74 -18.43 8.95
N LEU A 322 23.46 -18.43 9.31
CA LEU A 322 22.79 -19.62 9.81
C LEU A 322 22.57 -20.63 8.68
N LEU A 323 22.17 -20.20 7.49
CA LEU A 323 22.07 -21.07 6.32
C LEU A 323 23.42 -21.69 5.97
N ALA A 324 24.50 -20.91 6.01
CA ALA A 324 25.85 -21.42 5.79
C ALA A 324 26.21 -22.56 6.75
N ARG A 325 25.82 -22.47 8.03
CA ARG A 325 26.02 -23.56 8.99
C ARG A 325 25.15 -24.77 8.71
N GLU A 326 23.87 -24.57 8.41
CA GLU A 326 22.92 -25.68 8.17
C GLU A 326 23.30 -26.54 6.97
N PHE A 327 23.89 -25.91 5.95
CA PHE A 327 24.30 -26.59 4.72
C PHE A 327 25.81 -26.81 4.62
N ASN A 328 26.57 -26.62 5.72
CA ASN A 328 28.03 -26.74 5.77
C ASN A 328 28.77 -25.98 4.64
N SER A 329 28.25 -24.81 4.27
CA SER A 329 28.80 -23.94 3.23
C SER A 329 29.43 -22.68 3.83
N LYS A 330 30.20 -21.94 3.02
CA LYS A 330 30.77 -20.65 3.44
C LYS A 330 29.72 -19.56 3.30
N PRO A 331 29.60 -18.61 4.25
CA PRO A 331 28.62 -17.53 4.17
C PRO A 331 28.88 -16.64 2.96
N ILE A 332 27.81 -16.29 2.25
CA ILE A 332 27.86 -15.46 1.05
C ILE A 332 27.98 -14.00 1.47
N LEU A 333 27.21 -13.55 2.47
CA LEU A 333 27.20 -12.17 2.91
C LEU A 333 28.36 -11.89 3.87
N THR A 334 29.28 -11.05 3.42
CA THR A 334 30.20 -10.34 4.32
C THR A 334 29.55 -9.06 4.82
N GLN A 335 30.07 -8.48 5.90
CA GLN A 335 29.54 -7.21 6.43
C GLN A 335 29.65 -6.09 5.39
N LYS A 336 30.74 -6.04 4.61
CA LYS A 336 30.95 -5.09 3.51
C LYS A 336 29.91 -5.28 2.39
N ILE A 337 29.71 -6.51 1.92
CA ILE A 337 28.74 -6.80 0.84
C ILE A 337 27.31 -6.52 1.30
N ALA A 338 26.98 -6.92 2.53
CA ALA A 338 25.70 -6.64 3.16
C ALA A 338 25.44 -5.13 3.28
N SER A 339 26.47 -4.37 3.67
CA SER A 339 26.43 -2.90 3.79
C SER A 339 26.13 -2.23 2.45
N LEU A 340 26.83 -2.65 1.39
CA LEU A 340 26.64 -2.11 0.04
C LEU A 340 25.25 -2.48 -0.52
N ALA A 341 24.85 -3.75 -0.41
CA ALA A 341 23.58 -4.21 -0.94
C ALA A 341 22.37 -3.58 -0.23
N MET A 342 22.41 -3.47 1.10
CA MET A 342 21.30 -2.93 1.89
C MET A 342 21.39 -1.41 2.13
N GLN A 343 22.46 -0.75 1.69
CA GLN A 343 22.73 0.69 1.90
C GLN A 343 22.73 1.10 3.38
N ILE A 344 23.31 0.26 4.24
CA ILE A 344 23.41 0.49 5.69
C ILE A 344 24.88 0.47 6.10
N PRO A 345 25.33 1.36 7.00
CA PRO A 345 26.72 1.36 7.42
C PRO A 345 27.15 0.03 8.05
N GLU A 346 28.34 -0.44 7.69
CA GLU A 346 28.88 -1.73 8.16
C GLU A 346 28.93 -1.83 9.69
N TYR A 347 29.34 -0.76 10.36
CA TYR A 347 29.42 -0.71 11.82
C TYR A 347 28.05 -0.93 12.48
N SER A 348 26.96 -0.47 11.88
CA SER A 348 25.61 -0.63 12.41
C SER A 348 25.15 -2.09 12.37
N ILE A 349 25.47 -2.79 11.27
CA ILE A 349 25.19 -4.22 11.12
C ILE A 349 26.01 -5.01 12.15
N ARG A 350 27.30 -4.69 12.28
CA ARG A 350 28.20 -5.36 13.24
C ARG A 350 27.74 -5.20 14.68
N ASP A 351 27.41 -3.98 15.10
CA ASP A 351 27.00 -3.69 16.48
C ASP A 351 25.72 -4.45 16.86
N HIS A 352 24.71 -4.44 15.98
CA HIS A 352 23.47 -5.17 16.21
C HIS A 352 23.68 -6.68 16.18
N TYR A 353 24.56 -7.17 15.29
CA TYR A 353 24.86 -8.59 15.19
C TYR A 353 25.52 -9.13 16.47
N VAL A 354 26.56 -8.44 16.96
CA VAL A 354 27.31 -8.86 18.16
C VAL A 354 26.45 -8.77 19.41
N LYS A 355 25.64 -7.72 19.56
CA LYS A 355 24.82 -7.52 20.77
C LYS A 355 23.61 -8.44 20.85
N ILE A 356 22.98 -8.77 19.71
CA ILE A 356 21.68 -9.46 19.69
C ILE A 356 21.82 -10.91 19.25
N PHE A 357 22.44 -11.13 18.10
CA PHE A 357 22.35 -12.41 17.41
C PHE A 357 23.45 -13.38 17.81
N LYS A 358 24.66 -12.86 18.06
CA LYS A 358 25.81 -13.68 18.48
C LYS A 358 25.54 -14.46 19.77
N PRO A 359 25.02 -13.84 20.86
CA PRO A 359 24.73 -14.56 22.10
C PRO A 359 23.53 -15.50 21.97
N PHE A 360 22.59 -15.17 21.07
CA PHE A 360 21.33 -15.90 20.96
C PHE A 360 21.45 -17.21 20.17
N PHE A 361 22.33 -17.25 19.18
CA PHE A 361 22.51 -18.42 18.31
C PHE A 361 23.88 -19.11 18.47
N ASN A 362 24.65 -18.77 19.51
CA ASN A 362 26.03 -19.25 19.74
C ASN A 362 26.88 -19.16 18.45
N LEU A 363 26.88 -17.97 17.83
CA LEU A 363 27.52 -17.70 16.54
C LEU A 363 28.98 -17.26 16.62
#